data_AF-A0A0F9IUB8-F1
#
_entry.id   AF-A0A0F9IUB8-F1
#
_cell.length_a   1.000
_cell.length_b   1.000
_cell.length_c   1.000
_cell.angle_alpha   90.00
_cell.angle_beta   90.00
_cell.angle_gamma   90.00
#
_symmetry.space_group_name_H-M   'P 1'
#
loop_
_entity.id
_entity.type
_entity.pdbx_description
1 polymer ?
#
loop_
_entity_poly.entity_id
_entity_poly.type
_entity_poly.pdbx_seq_one_letter_code
_entity_poly.pdbx_strand_id
1 'polypeptide(L)'
;MNTLRNRFLVNTNIRSLEPANIIIYLVTTLLVIGTIMIYSTTSAKVAGGLNPFNLAFLKHILWVILAVIGMLTMMSIDYNYIQKYSKLILIIALAFLVIVLIPGIGTTTNGASRWIRFGSYFGFQPSEFAKLAMIIFMSSYIAIKQEKMASFTKGFV
;
A
#
# COMPACT_ATOMS: atom_id res chain seq x y z
N MET A 1 -0.84 -19.02 -51.31
CA MET A 1 -0.74 -17.58 -51.03
C MET A 1 -1.79 -17.10 -50.00
N ASN A 2 -2.14 -17.86 -48.94
CA ASN A 2 -3.19 -17.47 -47.97
C ASN A 2 -2.81 -17.66 -46.49
N THR A 3 -1.59 -18.09 -46.16
CA THR A 3 -1.20 -18.45 -44.78
C THR A 3 -0.51 -17.32 -44.01
N LEU A 4 -0.06 -16.25 -44.68
CA LEU A 4 0.65 -15.13 -44.05
C LEU A 4 -0.26 -13.98 -43.58
N ARG A 5 -1.51 -13.91 -44.07
CA ARG A 5 -2.46 -12.85 -43.71
C ARG A 5 -3.11 -13.05 -42.32
N ASN A 6 -3.21 -14.30 -41.84
CA ASN A 6 -3.81 -14.61 -40.54
C ASN A 6 -2.87 -14.38 -39.35
N ARG A 7 -1.57 -14.20 -39.55
CA ARG A 7 -0.63 -13.92 -38.45
C ARG A 7 -0.65 -12.45 -37.99
N PHE A 8 -1.15 -11.53 -38.82
CA PHE A 8 -1.23 -10.11 -38.48
C PHE A 8 -2.52 -9.71 -37.74
N LEU A 9 -3.55 -10.57 -37.70
CA LEU A 9 -4.82 -10.28 -37.01
C LEU A 9 -4.94 -10.93 -35.62
N VAL A 10 -3.91 -11.64 -35.16
CA VAL A 10 -3.90 -12.28 -33.82
C VAL A 10 -3.16 -11.44 -32.77
N ASN A 11 -2.45 -10.37 -33.17
CA ASN A 11 -1.51 -9.69 -32.28
C ASN A 11 -1.68 -8.16 -32.18
N THR A 12 -2.93 -7.69 -32.06
CA THR A 12 -3.23 -6.30 -31.65
C THR A 12 -4.02 -6.22 -30.34
N ASN A 13 -4.45 -7.35 -29.77
CA ASN A 13 -5.31 -7.40 -28.58
C ASN A 13 -4.62 -7.93 -27.30
N ILE A 14 -3.32 -8.25 -27.35
CA ILE A 14 -2.55 -8.73 -26.17
C ILE A 14 -1.62 -7.63 -25.61
N ARG A 15 -1.59 -6.43 -26.24
CA ARG A 15 -0.92 -5.24 -25.69
C ARG A 15 -1.80 -4.43 -24.72
N SER A 16 -3.11 -4.71 -24.62
CA SER A 16 -4.05 -3.91 -23.83
C SER A 16 -4.09 -4.31 -22.34
N LEU A 17 -3.57 -5.48 -21.99
CA LEU A 17 -3.49 -5.97 -20.62
C LEU A 17 -2.03 -6.14 -20.19
N GLU A 18 -1.27 -5.03 -20.17
CA GLU A 18 -0.08 -4.98 -19.32
C GLU A 18 -0.48 -5.53 -17.93
N PRO A 19 0.30 -6.43 -17.30
CA PRO A 19 -0.04 -7.00 -15.99
C PRO A 19 -0.41 -5.92 -14.96
N ALA A 20 0.18 -4.73 -15.09
CA ALA A 20 -0.17 -3.54 -14.33
C ALA A 20 -1.65 -3.13 -14.47
N ASN A 21 -2.20 -3.13 -15.69
CA ASN A 21 -3.59 -2.74 -15.96
C ASN A 21 -4.59 -3.70 -15.30
N ILE A 22 -4.27 -5.01 -15.29
CA ILE A 22 -5.10 -6.03 -14.64
C ILE A 22 -5.16 -5.77 -13.13
N ILE A 23 -4.00 -5.52 -12.50
CA ILE A 23 -3.93 -5.25 -11.06
C ILE A 23 -4.71 -3.98 -10.72
N ILE A 24 -4.56 -2.91 -11.49
CA ILE A 24 -5.28 -1.65 -11.28
C ILE A 24 -6.80 -1.87 -11.37
N TYR A 25 -7.27 -2.64 -12.36
CA TYR A 25 -8.70 -2.93 -12.52
C TYR A 25 -9.26 -3.72 -11.33
N LEU A 26 -8.53 -4.74 -10.86
CA LEU A 26 -8.91 -5.54 -9.69
C LEU A 26 -8.96 -4.70 -8.41
N VAL A 27 -7.91 -3.90 -8.16
CA VAL A 27 -7.83 -3.02 -6.98
C VAL A 27 -8.98 -2.00 -7.01
N THR A 28 -9.26 -1.39 -8.16
CA THR A 28 -10.34 -0.41 -8.32
C THR A 28 -11.70 -1.05 -8.06
N THR A 29 -11.97 -2.23 -8.62
CA THR A 29 -13.23 -2.95 -8.42
C THR A 29 -13.43 -3.31 -6.94
N LEU A 30 -12.38 -3.81 -6.27
CA LEU A 30 -12.44 -4.16 -4.86
C LEU A 30 -12.69 -2.92 -3.98
N LEU A 31 -12.07 -1.78 -4.34
CA LEU A 31 -12.28 -0.51 -3.64
C LEU A 31 -13.72 -0.01 -3.77
N VAL A 32 -14.33 -0.12 -4.96
CA VAL A 32 -15.74 0.25 -5.19
C VAL A 32 -16.67 -0.62 -4.34
N ILE A 33 -16.46 -1.95 -4.35
CA ILE A 33 -17.25 -2.88 -3.52
C ILE A 33 -17.11 -2.55 -2.03
N GLY A 34 -15.89 -2.29 -1.55
CA GLY A 34 -15.63 -1.90 -0.17
C GLY A 34 -16.32 -0.59 0.22
N THR A 35 -16.32 0.40 -0.69
CA THR A 35 -16.98 1.69 -0.47
C THR A 35 -18.50 1.52 -0.35
N ILE A 36 -19.11 0.68 -1.20
CA ILE A 36 -20.54 0.35 -1.14
C ILE A 36 -20.90 -0.32 0.19
N MET A 37 -20.07 -1.24 0.67
CA MET A 37 -20.27 -1.91 1.97
C MET A 37 -20.21 -0.93 3.14
N ILE A 38 -19.28 0.03 3.11
CA ILE A 38 -19.19 1.05 4.17
C ILE A 38 -20.41 1.98 4.12
N TYR A 39 -20.89 2.34 2.93
CA TYR A 39 -22.13 3.10 2.78
C TYR A 39 -23.32 2.34 3.40
N SER A 40 -23.49 1.06 3.08
CA SER A 40 -24.58 0.21 3.60
C SER A 40 -24.53 0.01 5.12
N THR A 41 -23.35 -0.29 5.68
CA THR A 41 -23.21 -0.48 7.14
C THR A 41 -23.37 0.82 7.92
N THR A 42 -22.99 1.94 7.31
CA THR A 42 -23.18 3.26 7.91
C THR A 42 -24.66 3.65 7.89
N SER A 43 -25.40 3.35 6.81
CA SER A 43 -26.82 3.73 6.69
C SER A 43 -27.71 2.91 7.61
N ALA A 44 -27.39 1.62 7.79
CA ALA A 44 -28.06 0.75 8.76
C ALA A 44 -27.96 1.28 10.21
N LYS A 45 -26.84 1.93 10.58
CA LYS A 45 -26.64 2.50 11.93
C LYS A 45 -27.44 3.78 12.20
N VAL A 46 -27.90 4.47 11.15
CA VAL A 46 -28.72 5.70 11.24
C VAL A 46 -30.16 5.39 11.57
N ALA A 47 -30.67 4.27 11.02
CA ALA A 47 -32.02 3.79 11.33
C ALA A 47 -32.20 3.49 12.84
N GLY A 48 -31.11 3.32 13.59
CA GLY A 48 -31.08 3.15 15.05
C GLY A 48 -30.97 4.46 15.86
N GLY A 49 -31.09 5.64 15.26
CA GLY A 49 -31.19 6.93 15.97
C GLY A 49 -29.86 7.64 16.27
N LEU A 50 -28.74 7.15 15.74
CA LEU A 50 -27.45 7.83 15.84
C LEU A 50 -27.23 8.69 14.58
N ASN A 51 -26.94 9.98 14.77
CA ASN A 51 -26.56 10.96 13.73
C ASN A 51 -25.09 10.94 13.22
N PRO A 52 -24.21 9.91 13.37
CA PRO A 52 -22.85 9.96 12.84
C PRO A 52 -22.70 9.49 11.39
N PHE A 53 -23.79 9.32 10.62
CA PHE A 53 -23.77 8.86 9.21
C PHE A 53 -22.74 9.60 8.37
N ASN A 54 -22.85 10.93 8.38
CA ASN A 54 -22.01 11.79 7.56
C ASN A 54 -20.55 11.68 7.99
N LEU A 55 -20.27 11.55 9.29
CA LEU A 55 -18.89 11.58 9.80
C LEU A 55 -18.10 10.33 9.45
N ALA A 56 -18.69 9.13 9.53
CA ALA A 56 -17.94 7.88 9.24
C ALA A 56 -17.75 7.68 7.72
N PHE A 57 -18.78 7.95 6.92
CA PHE A 57 -18.70 7.83 5.47
C PHE A 57 -17.78 8.91 4.85
N LEU A 58 -17.87 10.17 5.30
CA LEU A 58 -16.95 11.23 4.85
C LEU A 58 -15.50 10.89 5.21
N LYS A 59 -15.23 10.33 6.40
CA LYS A 59 -13.89 9.86 6.74
C LYS A 59 -13.40 8.81 5.76
N HIS A 60 -14.23 7.82 5.41
CA HIS A 60 -13.84 6.78 4.46
C HIS A 60 -13.51 7.37 3.08
N ILE A 61 -14.34 8.27 2.55
CA ILE A 61 -14.06 8.95 1.28
C ILE A 61 -12.75 9.74 1.33
N LEU A 62 -12.49 10.48 2.42
CA LEU A 62 -11.22 11.21 2.58
C LEU A 62 -10.02 10.27 2.53
N TRP A 63 -10.09 9.11 3.20
CA TRP A 63 -9.03 8.09 3.15
C TRP A 63 -8.87 7.46 1.76
N VAL A 64 -9.97 7.22 1.05
CA VAL A 64 -9.94 6.73 -0.34
C VAL A 64 -9.25 7.74 -1.26
N ILE A 65 -9.60 9.03 -1.16
CA ILE A 65 -8.97 10.09 -1.95
C ILE A 65 -7.47 10.16 -1.67
N LEU A 66 -7.08 10.15 -0.38
CA LEU A 66 -5.67 10.15 0.02
C LEU A 66 -4.93 8.90 -0.51
N ALA A 67 -5.56 7.73 -0.48
CA ALA A 67 -4.98 6.50 -1.01
C ALA A 67 -4.79 6.56 -2.53
N VAL A 68 -5.75 7.10 -3.29
CA VAL A 68 -5.64 7.27 -4.74
C VAL A 68 -4.54 8.25 -5.10
N ILE A 69 -4.44 9.40 -4.40
CA ILE A 69 -3.34 10.35 -4.59
C ILE A 69 -1.99 9.68 -4.27
N GLY A 70 -1.93 8.94 -3.16
CA GLY A 70 -0.74 8.17 -2.77
C GLY A 70 -0.33 7.14 -3.84
N MET A 71 -1.28 6.45 -4.45
CA MET A 71 -1.03 5.50 -5.53
C MET A 71 -0.47 6.21 -6.78
N LEU A 72 -1.12 7.28 -7.24
CA LEU A 72 -0.71 8.02 -8.44
C LEU A 72 0.68 8.66 -8.30
N THR A 73 0.97 9.21 -7.12
CA THR A 73 2.30 9.76 -6.80
C THR A 73 3.36 8.68 -6.80
N MET A 74 3.12 7.54 -6.15
CA MET A 74 4.08 6.42 -6.14
C MET A 74 4.29 5.80 -7.52
N MET A 75 3.27 5.77 -8.38
CA MET A 75 3.42 5.32 -9.78
C MET A 75 4.33 6.24 -10.61
N SER A 76 4.45 7.50 -10.24
CA SER A 76 5.26 8.49 -10.95
C SER A 76 6.72 8.54 -10.45
N ILE A 77 7.02 7.92 -9.31
CA ILE A 77 8.37 7.90 -8.72
C ILE A 77 9.17 6.74 -9.31
N ASP A 78 10.35 7.02 -9.85
CA ASP A 78 11.27 5.99 -10.31
C ASP A 78 11.79 5.15 -9.13
N TYR A 79 11.68 3.83 -9.28
CA TYR A 79 12.08 2.82 -8.29
C TYR A 79 13.56 2.91 -7.92
N ASN A 80 14.43 3.45 -8.79
CA ASN A 80 15.85 3.65 -8.51
C ASN A 80 16.08 4.60 -7.32
N TYR A 81 15.26 5.65 -7.20
CA TYR A 81 15.33 6.56 -6.05
C TYR A 81 14.90 5.85 -4.76
N ILE A 82 13.83 5.06 -4.83
CA ILE A 82 13.33 4.28 -3.69
C ILE A 82 14.40 3.28 -3.22
N GLN A 83 15.08 2.62 -4.15
CA GLN A 83 16.17 1.69 -3.86
C GLN A 83 17.35 2.39 -3.18
N LYS A 84 17.75 3.57 -3.67
CA LYS A 84 18.85 4.36 -3.09
C LYS A 84 18.59 4.76 -1.63
N TYR A 85 17.36 5.12 -1.30
CA TYR A 85 16.97 5.54 0.06
C TYR A 85 16.43 4.40 0.94
N SER A 86 16.42 3.16 0.45
CA SER A 86 15.87 1.98 1.15
C SER A 86 16.36 1.82 2.62
N LYS A 87 17.66 2.01 2.87
CA LYS A 87 18.23 2.00 4.23
C LYS A 87 17.66 3.10 5.12
N LEU A 88 17.53 4.32 4.59
CA LEU A 88 17.00 5.45 5.33
C LEU A 88 15.52 5.25 5.64
N ILE A 89 14.74 4.74 4.68
CA ILE A 89 13.32 4.41 4.86
C ILE A 89 13.14 3.38 5.99
N LEU A 90 14.01 2.37 6.06
CA LEU A 90 13.98 1.39 7.16
C LEU A 90 14.30 2.01 8.52
N ILE A 91 15.32 2.86 8.61
CA ILE A 91 15.70 3.55 9.86
C ILE A 91 14.53 4.42 10.35
N ILE A 92 13.89 5.17 9.45
CA ILE A 92 12.72 5.99 9.78
C ILE A 92 11.56 5.10 10.28
N ALA A 93 11.33 3.96 9.64
CA ALA A 93 10.28 3.03 10.08
C ALA A 93 10.55 2.45 11.48
N LEU A 94 11.81 2.07 11.77
CA LEU A 94 12.22 1.62 13.10
C LEU A 94 12.06 2.73 14.14
N ALA A 95 12.41 3.98 13.79
CA ALA A 95 12.19 5.12 14.68
C ALA A 95 10.70 5.29 15.01
N PHE A 96 9.80 5.18 14.02
CA PHE A 96 8.35 5.25 14.29
C PHE A 96 7.84 4.11 15.18
N LEU A 97 8.39 2.90 15.04
CA LEU A 97 8.06 1.78 15.94
C LEU A 97 8.49 2.04 17.39
N VAL A 98 9.64 2.67 17.59
CA VAL A 98 10.07 3.06 18.94
C VAL A 98 9.18 4.19 19.48
N ILE A 99 8.85 5.18 18.65
CA ILE A 99 8.03 6.33 19.04
C ILE A 99 6.63 5.90 19.52
N VAL A 100 6.02 4.89 18.90
CA VAL A 100 4.67 4.43 19.31
C VAL A 100 4.64 3.77 20.69
N LEU A 101 5.79 3.31 21.18
CA LEU A 101 5.93 2.72 22.51
C LEU A 101 6.02 3.79 23.61
N ILE A 102 6.31 5.04 23.25
CA ILE A 102 6.42 6.13 24.22
C ILE A 102 5.01 6.43 24.78
N PRO A 103 4.81 6.30 26.10
CA PRO A 103 3.53 6.60 26.72
C PRO A 103 3.19 8.08 26.51
N GLY A 104 2.00 8.37 25.99
CA GLY A 104 1.54 9.71 25.62
C GLY A 104 1.50 9.98 24.11
N ILE A 105 2.25 9.23 23.29
CA ILE A 105 2.20 9.34 21.81
C ILE A 105 1.37 8.19 21.22
N GLY A 106 1.62 6.96 21.69
CA GLY A 106 0.85 5.79 21.30
C GLY A 106 -0.52 5.80 21.97
N THR A 107 -1.60 5.77 21.18
CA THR A 107 -2.94 5.50 21.69
C THR A 107 -3.06 4.00 21.98
N THR A 108 -3.38 3.67 23.22
CA THR A 108 -3.70 2.31 23.66
C THR A 108 -5.11 1.95 23.20
N THR A 109 -5.21 1.02 22.25
CA THR A 109 -6.49 0.43 21.84
C THR A 109 -6.42 -1.06 22.12
N ASN A 110 -7.40 -1.61 22.84
CA ASN A 110 -7.43 -3.03 23.25
C ASN A 110 -6.16 -3.49 24.02
N GLY A 111 -5.63 -2.65 24.90
CA GLY A 111 -4.48 -2.99 25.76
C GLY A 111 -3.09 -2.89 25.11
N ALA A 112 -2.99 -2.45 23.84
CA ALA A 112 -1.71 -2.27 23.15
C ALA A 112 -1.59 -0.90 22.47
N SER A 113 -0.42 -0.26 22.60
CA SER A 113 -0.08 0.98 21.88
C SER A 113 0.32 0.63 20.44
N ARG A 114 -0.58 0.88 19.49
CA ARG A 114 -0.37 0.55 18.06
C ARG A 114 -0.56 1.74 17.12
N TRP A 115 -1.30 2.74 17.57
CA TRP A 115 -1.75 3.85 16.74
C TRP A 115 -1.15 5.15 17.26
N ILE A 116 -0.57 5.94 16.37
CA ILE A 116 -0.26 7.34 16.63
C ILE A 116 -1.47 8.14 16.14
N ARG A 117 -2.24 8.72 17.05
CA ARG A 117 -3.41 9.52 16.69
C ARG A 117 -3.06 11.00 16.69
N PHE A 118 -3.31 11.65 15.57
CA PHE A 118 -3.24 13.09 15.42
C PHE A 118 -4.67 13.64 15.47
N GLY A 119 -5.11 14.01 16.68
CA GLY A 119 -6.49 14.42 16.96
C GLY A 119 -7.52 13.30 16.82
N SER A 120 -8.78 13.68 16.52
CA SER A 120 -9.92 12.74 16.45
C SER A 120 -10.10 12.04 15.10
N TYR A 121 -9.33 12.43 14.08
CA TYR A 121 -9.62 12.07 12.68
C TYR A 121 -8.48 11.31 12.00
N PHE A 122 -7.23 11.62 12.31
CA PHE A 122 -6.07 10.99 11.69
C PHE A 122 -5.41 10.00 12.64
N GLY A 123 -5.23 8.77 12.17
CA GLY A 123 -4.47 7.74 12.85
C GLY A 123 -3.43 7.20 11.90
N PHE A 124 -2.18 7.18 12.33
CA PHE A 124 -1.09 6.54 11.62
C PHE A 124 -0.68 5.28 12.37
N GLN A 125 -0.50 4.17 11.65
CA GLN A 125 -0.06 2.91 12.22
C GLN A 125 1.37 2.62 11.77
N PRO A 126 2.38 2.84 12.63
CA PRO A 126 3.79 2.63 12.31
C PRO A 126 4.11 1.24 11.76
N SER A 127 3.41 0.20 12.22
CA SER A 127 3.65 -1.17 11.76
C SER A 127 3.31 -1.40 10.29
N GLU A 128 2.33 -0.67 9.74
CA GLU A 128 2.00 -0.76 8.30
C GLU A 128 3.14 -0.18 7.46
N PHE A 129 3.66 0.98 7.87
CA PHE A 129 4.82 1.59 7.22
C PHE A 129 6.08 0.71 7.34
N ALA A 130 6.31 0.11 8.50
CA ALA A 130 7.45 -0.77 8.73
C ALA A 130 7.45 -2.01 7.84
N LYS A 131 6.29 -2.61 7.57
CA LYS A 131 6.20 -3.74 6.61
C LYS A 131 6.66 -3.34 5.21
N LEU A 132 6.19 -2.20 4.71
CA LEU A 132 6.58 -1.70 3.39
C LEU A 132 8.07 -1.35 3.34
N ALA A 133 8.57 -0.64 4.36
CA ALA A 133 9.99 -0.29 4.49
C ALA A 133 10.90 -1.53 4.50
N MET A 134 10.48 -2.59 5.20
CA MET A 134 11.20 -3.85 5.26
C MET A 134 11.24 -4.55 3.90
N ILE A 135 10.13 -4.60 3.16
CA ILE A 135 10.09 -5.17 1.81
C ILE A 135 11.05 -4.42 0.88
N ILE A 136 11.02 -3.08 0.89
CA ILE A 136 11.88 -2.23 0.06
C ILE A 136 13.36 -2.42 0.41
N PHE A 137 13.69 -2.48 1.70
CA PHE A 137 15.05 -2.71 2.14
C PHE A 137 15.56 -4.10 1.75
N MET A 138 14.76 -5.14 2.00
CA MET A 138 15.16 -6.51 1.69
C MET A 138 15.32 -6.72 0.18
N SER A 139 14.41 -6.18 -0.64
CA SER A 139 14.53 -6.28 -2.11
C SER A 139 15.80 -5.59 -2.61
N SER A 140 16.10 -4.39 -2.11
CA SER A 140 17.32 -3.66 -2.43
C SER A 140 18.59 -4.38 -1.97
N TYR A 141 18.59 -4.89 -0.73
CA TYR A 141 19.74 -5.59 -0.14
C TYR A 141 20.07 -6.88 -0.89
N ILE A 142 19.05 -7.66 -1.27
CA ILE A 142 19.23 -8.88 -2.07
C ILE A 142 19.72 -8.53 -3.47
N ALA A 143 19.13 -7.53 -4.14
CA ALA A 143 19.54 -7.12 -5.48
C ALA A 143 21.02 -6.70 -5.54
N ILE A 144 21.52 -5.96 -4.55
CA ILE A 144 22.92 -5.52 -4.48
C ILE A 144 23.86 -6.70 -4.18
N LYS A 145 23.45 -7.66 -3.35
CA LYS A 145 24.26 -8.82 -2.97
C LYS A 145 24.11 -10.02 -3.90
N GLN A 146 23.27 -9.92 -4.95
CA GLN A 146 22.98 -11.03 -5.86
C GLN A 146 24.24 -11.60 -6.52
N GLU A 147 25.21 -10.75 -6.90
CA GLU A 147 26.51 -11.21 -7.44
C GLU A 147 27.34 -11.99 -6.41
N LYS A 148 27.27 -11.63 -5.11
CA LYS A 148 27.98 -12.36 -4.04
C LYS A 148 27.26 -13.63 -3.60
N MET A 149 25.95 -13.73 -3.85
CA MET A 149 25.14 -14.92 -3.56
C MET A 149 25.18 -15.97 -4.69
N ALA A 150 25.61 -15.60 -5.90
CA ALA A 150 25.84 -16.56 -7.00
C ALA A 150 27.05 -17.49 -6.74
N SER A 151 27.94 -17.13 -5.81
CA SER A 151 29.02 -17.98 -5.32
C SER A 151 28.66 -18.50 -3.92
N PHE A 152 28.10 -19.71 -3.87
CA PHE A 152 27.81 -20.44 -2.63
C PHE A 152 29.03 -20.54 -1.68
N THR A 153 30.24 -20.40 -2.20
CA THR A 153 31.51 -20.50 -1.46
C THR A 153 31.93 -19.23 -0.72
N LYS A 154 31.43 -18.03 -1.08
CA LYS A 154 31.76 -16.76 -0.40
C LYS A 154 30.63 -16.21 0.49
N GLY A 155 29.50 -16.90 0.54
CA GLY A 155 28.37 -16.53 1.41
C GLY A 155 28.48 -17.06 2.84
N PHE A 156 29.35 -18.03 3.10
CA PHE A 156 29.44 -18.76 4.37
C PHE A 156 30.78 -18.65 5.10
N VAL A 157 31.82 -18.08 4.47
CA VAL A 157 33.16 -17.84 5.05
C VAL A 157 33.62 -16.42 4.75
#